data_AF-A0A941EQK1-F1
#
_entry.id   AF-A0A941EQK1-F1
#
_cell.length_a   1.000
_cell.length_b   1.000
_cell.length_c   1.000
_cell.angle_alpha   90.00
_cell.angle_beta   90.00
_cell.angle_gamma   90.00
#
_symmetry.space_group_name_H-M   'P 1'
#
loop_
_entity.id
_entity.type
_entity.pdbx_description
1 polymer ?
#
loop_
_entity_poly.entity_id
_entity_poly.type
_entity_poly.pdbx_seq_one_letter_code
_entity_poly.pdbx_strand_id
1 'polypeptide(L)'
;MFGTRTIWWIRRVFLILAGALVIWMFIMGSAPQEVVTVRNWDSSWIGLDILECLGLVSTALLLPGRSPYLAPVAAASAMLFALDAWFDTMTSLAGSELDVAVFYAAISEIPLAVALTVIAVLAPRGLVRRSGTASGTELEGDAQ
;
A
#
# COMPACT_ATOMS: atom_id res chain seq x y z
N MET A 1 5.55 13.44 -13.49
CA MET A 1 6.15 13.63 -12.14
C MET A 1 5.08 14.31 -11.30
N PHE A 2 4.65 13.72 -10.18
CA PHE A 2 3.52 14.23 -9.41
C PHE A 2 3.80 15.66 -8.93
N GLY A 3 2.83 16.56 -9.08
CA GLY A 3 2.94 17.91 -8.52
C GLY A 3 3.01 17.86 -7.00
N THR A 4 3.60 18.89 -6.37
CA THR A 4 3.66 19.00 -4.90
C THR A 4 2.28 18.88 -4.26
N ARG A 5 1.25 19.46 -4.89
CA ARG A 5 -0.15 19.31 -4.48
C ARG A 5 -0.63 17.85 -4.55
N THR A 6 -0.29 17.11 -5.61
CA THR A 6 -0.66 15.70 -5.78
C THR A 6 0.02 14.81 -4.74
N ILE A 7 1.31 15.03 -4.45
CA ILE A 7 2.05 14.28 -3.43
C ILE A 7 1.41 14.46 -2.05
N TRP A 8 1.02 15.69 -1.70
CA TRP A 8 0.32 15.98 -0.45
C TRP A 8 -1.04 15.29 -0.36
N TRP A 9 -1.80 15.24 -1.45
CA TRP A 9 -3.07 14.51 -1.50
C TRP A 9 -2.88 13.00 -1.32
N ILE A 10 -1.96 12.38 -2.07
CA ILE A 10 -1.68 10.94 -1.95
C ILE A 10 -1.26 10.60 -0.52
N ARG A 11 -0.38 11.41 0.08
CA ARG A 11 0.05 11.22 1.47
C ARG A 11 -1.13 11.29 2.45
N ARG A 12 -2.03 12.26 2.30
CA ARG A 12 -3.22 12.36 3.16
C ARG A 12 -4.16 11.17 2.99
N VAL A 13 -4.43 10.76 1.75
CA VAL A 13 -5.28 9.60 1.46
C VAL A 13 -4.70 8.34 2.12
N PHE A 14 -3.40 8.08 1.96
CA PHE A 14 -2.77 6.90 2.56
C PHE A 14 -2.81 6.93 4.09
N LEU A 15 -2.61 8.09 4.71
CA LEU A 15 -2.73 8.22 6.17
C LEU A 15 -4.18 8.02 6.66
N ILE A 16 -5.17 8.49 5.89
CA ILE A 16 -6.59 8.28 6.21
C ILE A 16 -6.94 6.79 6.09
N LEU A 17 -6.48 6.12 5.03
CA LEU A 17 -6.71 4.69 4.83
C LEU A 17 -6.01 3.86 5.92
N ALA A 18 -4.78 4.21 6.28
CA ALA A 18 -4.09 3.60 7.43
C ALA A 18 -4.87 3.77 8.73
N GLY A 19 -5.43 4.97 8.98
CA GLY A 19 -6.29 5.20 10.14
C GLY A 19 -7.58 4.38 10.10
N ALA A 20 -8.21 4.24 8.94
CA ALA A 20 -9.40 3.42 8.76
C ALA A 20 -9.11 1.93 9.04
N LEU A 21 -7.96 1.41 8.59
CA LEU A 21 -7.50 0.05 8.91
C LEU A 21 -7.34 -0.15 10.42
N VAL A 22 -6.73 0.82 11.13
CA VAL A 22 -6.60 0.72 12.60
C VAL A 22 -7.97 0.64 13.28
N ILE A 23 -8.96 1.43 12.83
CA ILE A 23 -10.32 1.36 13.37
C ILE A 23 -10.94 -0.01 13.09
N TRP A 24 -10.74 -0.55 11.88
CA TRP A 24 -11.21 -1.87 11.50
C TRP A 24 -10.61 -3.00 12.36
N MET A 25 -9.31 -2.97 12.65
CA MET A 25 -8.64 -3.92 13.56
C MET A 25 -9.34 -4.01 14.93
N PHE A 26 -9.72 -2.85 15.49
CA PHE A 26 -10.42 -2.80 16.77
C PHE A 26 -11.83 -3.41 16.70
N ILE A 27 -12.53 -3.24 15.58
CA ILE A 27 -13.85 -3.83 15.36
C ILE A 27 -13.72 -5.35 15.26
N MET A 28 -12.80 -5.86 14.44
CA MET A 28 -12.54 -7.30 14.31
C MET A 28 -12.18 -7.95 15.65
N GLY A 29 -11.26 -7.34 16.41
CA GLY A 29 -10.85 -7.87 17.72
C GLY A 29 -11.95 -7.89 18.79
N SER A 30 -13.09 -7.24 18.53
CA SER A 30 -14.26 -7.23 19.43
C SER A 30 -15.38 -8.18 19.02
N ALA A 31 -15.26 -8.85 17.86
CA ALA A 31 -16.30 -9.75 17.34
C ALA A 31 -16.31 -11.11 18.08
N PRO A 32 -17.49 -11.67 18.41
CA PRO A 32 -17.59 -13.00 19.02
C PRO A 32 -17.03 -14.10 18.11
N GLN A 33 -16.21 -14.99 18.67
CA GLN A 33 -15.64 -16.15 17.98
C GLN A 33 -16.73 -17.20 17.72
N GLU A 34 -17.33 -17.25 16.53
CA GLU A 34 -18.46 -18.16 16.30
C GLU A 34 -18.05 -19.56 15.81
N VAL A 35 -17.05 -19.75 14.93
CA VAL A 35 -16.74 -21.11 14.45
C VAL A 35 -15.27 -21.25 13.99
N VAL A 36 -14.62 -22.34 14.42
CA VAL A 36 -13.25 -22.81 14.09
C VAL A 36 -12.10 -22.15 14.87
N THR A 37 -11.72 -22.77 15.99
CA THR A 37 -10.55 -22.37 16.79
C THR A 37 -9.23 -22.83 16.13
N VAL A 38 -8.78 -22.11 15.11
CA VAL A 38 -7.37 -22.14 14.72
C VAL A 38 -6.60 -21.26 15.71
N ARG A 39 -5.55 -21.82 16.33
CA ARG A 39 -4.78 -21.08 17.34
C ARG A 39 -4.19 -19.80 16.72
N ASN A 40 -4.45 -18.66 17.34
CA ASN A 40 -4.00 -17.32 16.92
C ASN A 40 -4.64 -16.77 15.64
N TRP A 41 -5.80 -17.28 15.21
CA TRP A 41 -6.51 -16.80 14.00
C TRP A 41 -6.62 -15.27 13.94
N ASP A 42 -7.23 -14.65 14.94
CA ASP A 42 -7.39 -13.18 15.00
C ASP A 42 -6.05 -12.44 15.02
N SER A 43 -5.04 -13.02 15.68
CA SER A 43 -3.71 -12.41 15.77
C SER A 43 -2.96 -12.41 14.43
N SER A 44 -3.21 -13.40 13.57
CA SER A 44 -2.66 -13.43 12.22
C SER A 44 -3.23 -12.31 11.35
N TRP A 45 -4.54 -12.07 11.42
CA TRP A 45 -5.20 -10.97 10.70
C TRP A 45 -4.76 -9.60 11.19
N ILE A 46 -4.74 -9.38 12.52
CA ILE A 46 -4.20 -8.15 13.11
C ILE A 46 -2.74 -7.93 12.69
N GLY A 47 -1.94 -9.00 12.62
CA GLY A 47 -0.56 -8.94 12.16
C GLY A 47 -0.44 -8.49 10.71
N LEU A 48 -1.28 -9.00 9.82
CA LEU A 48 -1.35 -8.59 8.42
C LEU A 48 -1.74 -7.12 8.30
N ASP A 49 -2.83 -6.70 8.96
CA ASP A 49 -3.30 -5.31 8.97
C ASP A 49 -2.19 -4.34 9.43
N ILE A 50 -1.41 -4.71 10.46
CA ILE A 50 -0.30 -3.89 10.97
C ILE A 50 0.76 -3.68 9.88
N LEU A 51 1.11 -4.74 9.14
CA LEU A 51 2.11 -4.67 8.08
C LEU A 51 1.61 -3.79 6.92
N GLU A 52 0.34 -3.86 6.56
CA GLU A 52 -0.27 -2.98 5.55
C GLU A 52 -0.26 -1.52 5.97
N CYS A 53 -0.64 -1.27 7.22
CA CYS A 53 -0.69 0.05 7.81
C CYS A 53 0.72 0.68 7.84
N LEU A 54 1.73 -0.09 8.25
CA LEU A 54 3.14 0.30 8.17
C LEU A 54 3.60 0.54 6.73
N GLY A 55 3.12 -0.27 5.78
CA GLY A 55 3.37 -0.12 4.35
C GLY A 55 2.85 1.20 3.79
N LEU A 56 1.59 1.54 4.08
CA LEU A 56 0.97 2.81 3.68
C LEU A 56 1.68 4.01 4.29
N VAL A 57 1.95 3.97 5.61
CA VAL A 57 2.65 5.06 6.31
C VAL A 57 4.06 5.24 5.75
N SER A 58 4.81 4.16 5.60
CA SER A 58 6.18 4.20 5.05
C SER A 58 6.18 4.75 3.63
N THR A 59 5.27 4.29 2.76
CA THR A 59 5.13 4.82 1.40
C THR A 59 4.81 6.31 1.42
N ALA A 60 3.88 6.75 2.27
CA ALA A 60 3.47 8.15 2.41
C ALA A 60 4.61 9.06 2.90
N LEU A 61 5.50 8.55 3.77
CA LEU A 61 6.67 9.27 4.28
C LEU A 61 7.82 9.32 3.26
N LEU A 62 8.01 8.26 2.47
CA LEU A 62 9.09 8.16 1.48
C LEU A 62 8.77 8.89 0.17
N LEU A 63 7.49 9.08 -0.15
CA LEU A 63 7.01 9.68 -1.39
C LEU A 63 7.57 11.10 -1.65
N PRO A 64 7.62 12.04 -0.67
CA PRO A 64 8.17 13.38 -0.88
C PRO A 64 9.69 13.39 -1.08
N GLY A 65 10.42 12.48 -0.41
CA GLY A 65 11.88 12.44 -0.41
C GLY A 65 12.49 11.77 -1.65
N ARG A 66 11.68 11.13 -2.51
CA ARG A 66 12.15 10.32 -3.66
C ARG A 66 13.20 9.28 -3.23
N SER A 67 13.02 8.72 -2.04
CA SER A 67 13.94 7.76 -1.45
C SER A 67 14.11 6.54 -2.36
N PRO A 68 15.33 5.96 -2.50
CA PRO A 68 15.53 4.72 -3.22
C PRO A 68 14.72 3.56 -2.62
N TYR A 69 14.35 3.66 -1.34
CA TYR A 69 13.52 2.67 -0.65
C TYR A 69 12.02 2.75 -1.00
N LEU A 70 11.56 3.81 -1.67
CA LEU A 70 10.14 3.98 -2.02
C LEU A 70 9.62 2.83 -2.88
N ALA A 71 10.39 2.43 -3.90
CA ALA A 71 9.98 1.39 -4.83
C ALA A 71 9.82 0.00 -4.16
N PRO A 72 10.81 -0.53 -3.43
CA PRO A 72 10.66 -1.83 -2.76
C PRO A 72 9.60 -1.80 -1.64
N VAL A 73 9.48 -0.71 -0.88
CA VAL A 73 8.43 -0.58 0.15
C VAL A 73 7.04 -0.60 -0.49
N ALA A 74 6.81 0.20 -1.54
CA ALA A 74 5.53 0.22 -2.24
C ALA A 74 5.20 -1.13 -2.89
N ALA A 75 6.19 -1.84 -3.45
CA ALA A 75 5.99 -3.17 -4.01
C ALA A 75 5.61 -4.21 -2.94
N ALA A 76 6.29 -4.18 -1.79
CA ALA A 76 5.95 -5.06 -0.66
C ALA A 76 4.53 -4.78 -0.14
N SER A 77 4.18 -3.50 0.04
CA SER A 77 2.82 -3.10 0.46
C SER A 77 1.76 -3.50 -0.55
N ALA A 78 2.05 -3.39 -1.87
CA ALA A 78 1.12 -3.82 -2.90
C ALA A 78 0.81 -5.33 -2.80
N MET A 79 1.82 -6.13 -2.50
CA MET A 79 1.64 -7.58 -2.33
C MET A 79 0.85 -7.90 -1.06
N LEU A 80 1.03 -7.14 0.04
CA LEU A 80 0.25 -7.34 1.26
C LEU A 80 -1.25 -7.16 0.99
N PHE A 81 -1.67 -6.04 0.36
CA PHE A 81 -3.07 -5.81 -0.01
C PHE A 81 -3.60 -6.87 -0.99
N ALA A 82 -2.78 -7.36 -1.92
CA ALA A 82 -3.20 -8.42 -2.83
C ALA A 82 -3.41 -9.76 -2.10
N LEU A 83 -2.58 -10.05 -1.08
CA LEU A 83 -2.76 -11.23 -0.24
C LEU A 83 -3.97 -11.09 0.67
N ASP A 84 -4.21 -9.90 1.23
CA ASP A 84 -5.36 -9.62 2.08
C ASP A 84 -6.67 -9.91 1.35
N ALA A 85 -6.86 -9.31 0.16
CA ALA A 85 -8.01 -9.60 -0.71
C ALA A 85 -8.18 -11.09 -1.06
N TRP A 86 -7.07 -11.77 -1.33
CA TRP A 86 -7.10 -13.19 -1.59
C TRP A 86 -7.53 -13.98 -0.34
N PHE A 87 -6.98 -13.65 0.82
CA PHE A 87 -7.27 -14.35 2.05
C PHE A 87 -8.72 -14.11 2.49
N ASP A 88 -9.20 -12.87 2.51
CA ASP A 88 -10.58 -12.53 2.89
C ASP A 88 -11.60 -13.28 2.05
N THR A 89 -11.39 -13.33 0.73
CA THR A 89 -12.29 -14.08 -0.16
C THR A 89 -12.22 -15.60 0.06
N MET A 90 -11.03 -16.16 0.33
CA MET A 90 -10.84 -17.60 0.52
C MET A 90 -11.28 -18.11 1.90
N THR A 91 -11.32 -17.25 2.90
CA THR A 91 -11.70 -17.61 4.29
C THR A 91 -13.14 -17.25 4.61
N SER A 92 -13.79 -16.43 3.78
CA SER A 92 -15.22 -16.10 3.91
C SER A 92 -16.14 -17.31 3.77
N LEU A 93 -17.23 -17.34 4.55
CA LEU A 93 -18.30 -18.30 4.35
C LEU A 93 -19.13 -17.93 3.11
N ALA A 94 -19.69 -18.94 2.45
CA ALA A 94 -20.57 -18.72 1.30
C ALA A 94 -21.79 -17.87 1.67
N GLY A 95 -22.24 -17.02 0.75
CA GLY A 95 -23.38 -16.12 0.96
C GLY A 95 -22.93 -14.70 1.26
N SER A 96 -23.56 -14.06 2.26
CA SER A 96 -23.37 -12.63 2.53
C SER A 96 -21.93 -12.26 2.96
N GLU A 97 -21.20 -13.17 3.62
CA GLU A 97 -19.81 -12.90 4.00
C GLU A 97 -18.89 -12.81 2.79
N LEU A 98 -19.03 -13.74 1.83
CA LEU A 98 -18.31 -13.70 0.56
C LEU A 98 -18.65 -12.45 -0.26
N ASP A 99 -19.92 -12.04 -0.31
CA ASP A 99 -20.32 -10.81 -1.02
C ASP A 99 -19.64 -9.57 -0.43
N VAL A 100 -19.55 -9.50 0.90
CA VAL A 100 -18.87 -8.42 1.62
C VAL A 100 -17.36 -8.46 1.38
N ALA A 101 -16.73 -9.63 1.45
CA ALA A 101 -15.30 -9.80 1.18
C ALA A 101 -14.94 -9.39 -0.26
N VAL A 102 -15.70 -9.86 -1.25
CA VAL A 102 -15.51 -9.48 -2.66
C VAL A 102 -15.72 -7.98 -2.87
N PHE A 103 -16.70 -7.39 -2.18
CA PHE A 103 -16.93 -5.95 -2.24
C PHE A 103 -15.71 -5.17 -1.75
N TYR A 104 -15.20 -5.45 -0.54
CA TYR A 104 -14.03 -4.77 0.01
C TYR A 104 -12.77 -4.98 -0.83
N ALA A 105 -12.53 -6.20 -1.31
CA ALA A 105 -11.45 -6.51 -2.23
C ALA A 105 -11.50 -5.63 -3.48
N ALA A 106 -12.69 -5.46 -4.08
CA ALA A 106 -12.86 -4.68 -5.30
C ALA A 106 -12.72 -3.16 -5.08
N ILE A 107 -13.18 -2.64 -3.94
CA ILE A 107 -13.22 -1.18 -3.69
C ILE A 107 -12.00 -0.64 -2.94
N SER A 108 -11.29 -1.47 -2.20
CA SER A 108 -10.23 -1.06 -1.27
C SER A 108 -8.91 -1.74 -1.60
N GLU A 109 -8.79 -3.05 -1.34
CA GLU A 109 -7.52 -3.76 -1.39
C GLU A 109 -6.91 -3.79 -2.80
N ILE A 110 -7.68 -4.19 -3.82
CA ILE A 110 -7.17 -4.26 -5.20
C ILE A 110 -6.79 -2.86 -5.71
N PRO A 111 -7.63 -1.81 -5.56
CA PRO A 111 -7.23 -0.45 -5.92
C PRO A 111 -5.96 0.03 -5.22
N LEU A 112 -5.79 -0.27 -3.93
CA LEU A 112 -4.58 0.07 -3.17
C LEU A 112 -3.35 -0.69 -3.70
N ALA A 113 -3.49 -1.99 -3.94
CA ALA A 113 -2.43 -2.82 -4.51
C ALA A 113 -1.98 -2.28 -5.88
N VAL A 114 -2.93 -1.89 -6.75
CA VAL A 114 -2.64 -1.28 -8.04
C VAL A 114 -1.94 0.07 -7.89
N ALA A 115 -2.44 0.95 -7.02
CA ALA A 115 -1.85 2.27 -6.79
C ALA A 115 -0.40 2.17 -6.28
N LEU A 116 -0.15 1.27 -5.33
CA LEU A 116 1.17 1.00 -4.78
C LEU A 116 2.11 0.39 -5.84
N THR A 117 1.61 -0.53 -6.67
CA THR A 117 2.35 -1.09 -7.81
C THR A 117 2.77 0.00 -8.80
N VAL A 118 1.85 0.91 -9.13
CA VAL A 118 2.14 2.04 -10.03
C VAL A 118 3.23 2.94 -9.43
N ILE A 119 3.17 3.23 -8.13
CA ILE A 119 4.23 4.00 -7.44
C ILE A 119 5.56 3.24 -7.51
N ALA A 120 5.57 1.94 -7.22
CA ALA A 120 6.77 1.11 -7.23
C ALA A 120 7.46 1.09 -8.60
N VAL A 121 6.67 1.01 -9.67
CA VAL A 121 7.16 0.97 -11.06
C VAL A 121 7.63 2.35 -11.55
N LEU A 122 6.96 3.42 -11.15
CA LEU A 122 7.27 4.78 -11.63
C LEU A 122 8.40 5.47 -10.84
N ALA A 123 8.60 5.12 -9.57
CA ALA A 123 9.60 5.76 -8.72
C ALA A 123 11.04 5.65 -9.27
N PRO A 124 11.54 4.47 -9.69
CA PRO A 124 12.89 4.33 -10.24
C PRO A 124 13.06 5.07 -11.57
N ARG A 125 12.03 5.05 -12.44
CA ARG A 125 12.06 5.74 -13.74
C ARG A 125 12.25 7.25 -13.59
N GLY A 126 11.66 7.83 -12.55
CA GLY A 126 11.81 9.24 -12.22
C GLY A 126 13.18 9.61 -11.62
N LEU A 127 13.96 8.65 -11.13
CA LEU A 127 15.34 8.86 -10.68
C LEU A 127 16.30 8.81 -11.86
N VAL A 128 16.22 7.76 -12.70
CA VAL A 128 17.10 7.58 -13.87
C VAL A 128 17.06 8.76 -14.84
N ARG A 129 15.86 9.29 -15.15
CA ARG A 129 15.70 10.43 -16.07
C ARG A 129 16.42 11.70 -15.60
N ARG A 130 16.58 11.91 -14.29
CA ARG A 130 17.20 13.11 -13.73
C ARG A 130 18.73 13.05 -13.81
N SER A 131 19.32 11.88 -13.56
CA SER A 131 20.76 11.67 -13.69
C SER A 131 21.25 11.88 -15.12
N GLY A 132 20.47 11.44 -16.12
CA GLY A 132 20.80 11.65 -17.53
C GLY A 132 20.74 13.12 -17.99
N THR A 133 19.93 13.97 -17.34
CA THR A 133 19.85 15.39 -17.69
C THR A 133 21.01 16.19 -17.07
N ALA A 134 21.41 15.86 -15.83
CA ALA A 134 22.52 16.53 -15.15
C ALA A 134 23.89 16.25 -15.82
N SER A 135 24.12 15.02 -16.26
CA SER A 135 25.38 14.65 -16.95
C SER A 135 25.51 15.30 -18.33
N GLY A 136 24.39 15.56 -19.04
CA GLY A 136 24.44 16.21 -20.36
C GLY A 136 24.80 17.70 -20.30
N THR A 137 24.33 18.41 -19.26
CA THR A 137 24.63 19.84 -19.08
C THR A 137 26.06 20.10 -18.62
N GLU A 138 26.69 19.15 -17.92
CA GLU A 138 28.08 19.26 -17.46
C GLU A 138 29.07 19.10 -18.62
N LEU A 139 28.79 18.19 -19.57
CA LEU A 139 29.63 17.97 -20.75
C LEU A 139 29.56 19.10 -21.79
N GLU A 140 28.45 19.84 -21.85
CA GLU A 140 28.28 20.97 -22.76
C GLU A 140 28.90 22.27 -22.20
N GLY A 141 29.03 22.38 -20.87
CA GLY A 141 29.74 23.48 -20.21
C GLY A 141 31.26 23.37 -20.26
N ASP A 142 31.80 22.15 -20.27
CA ASP A 142 33.25 21.90 -20.37
C ASP A 142 33.80 21.96 -21.82
N ALA A 143 32.90 22.06 -22.81
CA ALA A 143 33.25 22.14 -24.23
C ALA A 143 33.33 23.58 -24.80
N GLN A 144 33.22 24.60 -23.94
CA GLN A 144 33.36 26.03 -24.28
C GLN A 144 34.61 26.64 -23.64
#